data_AF-A0A0K3AQA5-F1
#
_entry.id   AF-A0A0K3AQA5-F1
#
_cell.length_a   1.000
_cell.length_b   1.000
_cell.length_c   1.000
_cell.angle_alpha   90.00
_cell.angle_beta   90.00
_cell.angle_gamma   90.00
#
_symmetry.space_group_name_H-M   'P 1'
#
loop_
_entity.id
_entity.type
_entity.pdbx_description
1 polymer ?
#
loop_
_entity_poly.entity_id
_entity_poly.type
_entity_poly.pdbx_seq_one_letter_code
_entity_poly.pdbx_strand_id
1 'polypeptide(L)'
;MQQRCINRPAIIASFALFICNNSLDKFANSHLARKRQNTSEIEYTDSENLELVDSIMDNLSKKLKQSNEFLISELEKLPTNKANPRLVENLILDCEKKPIKYLARTTVNQSTIKIQPYNKEHVKHLLDLVHKTFPESQTKSDSENVWITISALSDDLKEGVKAAVKELLLNTKNKHRVARQDAINALKNAKDRLSDDFYHMKLQEVDETSKKLYGEVEKLCNKKIELSA
;
A
#
# COMPACT_ATOMS: atom_id res chain seq x y z
N MET A 1 -62.23 82.69 52.90
CA MET A 1 -63.11 82.07 51.89
C MET A 1 -62.28 81.19 50.98
N GLN A 2 -62.66 79.91 50.95
CA GLN A 2 -62.43 78.88 49.91
C GLN A 2 -61.00 78.43 49.54
N GLN A 3 -60.61 77.35 50.22
CA GLN A 3 -60.01 76.09 49.74
C GLN A 3 -58.80 76.09 48.78
N ARG A 4 -57.68 75.67 49.37
CA ARG A 4 -56.51 75.04 48.76
C ARG A 4 -56.83 73.63 48.22
N CYS A 5 -55.85 73.09 47.47
CA CYS A 5 -55.62 71.70 47.03
C CYS A 5 -56.16 71.44 45.59
N ILE A 6 -55.42 70.93 44.58
CA ILE A 6 -54.29 69.98 44.49
C ILE A 6 -53.81 69.92 43.00
N ASN A 7 -52.54 69.54 42.74
CA ASN A 7 -51.93 68.95 41.51
C ASN A 7 -51.90 69.80 40.21
N ARG A 8 -50.86 69.80 39.36
CA ARG A 8 -49.83 68.82 38.99
C ARG A 8 -48.64 69.56 38.31
N PRO A 9 -47.43 68.97 38.26
CA PRO A 9 -46.19 69.67 37.90
C PRO A 9 -45.95 69.79 36.39
N ALA A 10 -45.03 70.70 36.07
CA ALA A 10 -44.50 71.04 34.76
C ALA A 10 -44.10 69.82 33.90
N ILE A 11 -44.75 69.73 32.74
CA ILE A 11 -44.35 68.98 31.55
C ILE A 11 -44.42 70.10 30.48
N ILE A 12 -43.42 70.48 29.70
CA ILE A 12 -42.60 69.72 28.77
C ILE A 12 -41.38 70.61 28.48
N ALA A 13 -40.21 70.26 28.98
CA ALA A 13 -38.94 70.84 28.53
C ALA A 13 -37.82 69.82 28.75
N SER A 14 -37.84 68.70 28.00
CA SER A 14 -36.61 67.91 27.75
C SER A 14 -36.76 66.69 26.81
N PHE A 15 -37.75 66.59 25.93
CA PHE A 15 -38.05 65.32 25.23
C PHE A 15 -38.08 65.41 23.70
N ALA A 16 -37.06 66.01 23.08
CA ALA A 16 -36.94 66.03 21.62
C ALA A 16 -35.49 65.98 21.08
N LEU A 17 -34.56 65.35 21.81
CA LEU A 17 -33.20 65.09 21.31
C LEU A 17 -32.53 63.89 22.02
N PHE A 18 -33.24 62.77 22.13
CA PHE A 18 -32.66 61.49 22.58
C PHE A 18 -33.23 60.25 21.86
N ILE A 19 -33.88 60.43 20.72
CA ILE A 19 -34.26 59.30 19.85
C ILE A 19 -33.78 59.60 18.43
N CYS A 20 -32.47 59.50 18.24
CA CYS A 20 -31.88 59.11 16.96
C CYS A 20 -30.45 58.65 17.27
N ASN A 21 -30.12 57.44 16.81
CA ASN A 21 -28.86 56.70 17.01
C ASN A 21 -28.78 55.83 18.27
N ASN A 22 -29.65 54.81 18.38
CA ASN A 22 -29.23 53.58 19.09
C ASN A 22 -30.05 52.32 18.76
N SER A 23 -30.26 51.97 17.47
CA SER A 23 -30.91 50.69 17.14
C SER A 23 -30.40 49.94 15.90
N LEU A 24 -29.22 50.26 15.34
CA LEU A 24 -28.67 49.51 14.22
C LEU A 24 -27.35 48.75 14.53
N ASP A 25 -26.65 49.07 15.63
CA ASP A 25 -25.36 48.41 15.93
C ASP A 25 -25.45 47.20 16.88
N LYS A 26 -26.64 46.88 17.42
CA LYS A 26 -26.82 45.71 18.29
C LYS A 26 -27.22 44.43 17.55
N PHE A 27 -27.63 44.52 16.28
CA PHE A 27 -28.02 43.34 15.49
C PHE A 27 -26.86 42.77 14.66
N ALA A 28 -25.89 43.60 14.27
CA ALA A 28 -24.73 43.16 13.49
C ALA A 28 -23.62 42.49 14.34
N ASN A 29 -23.54 42.79 15.64
CA ASN A 29 -22.45 42.34 16.49
C ASN A 29 -22.67 40.97 17.16
N SER A 30 -23.88 40.40 17.14
CA SER A 30 -24.13 39.04 17.65
C SER A 30 -23.69 37.95 16.68
N HIS A 31 -23.79 38.21 15.37
CA HIS A 31 -23.38 37.29 14.32
C HIS A 31 -21.87 37.27 14.08
N LEU A 32 -21.22 38.44 14.20
CA LEU A 32 -19.77 38.57 14.04
C LEU A 32 -18.98 38.11 15.28
N ALA A 33 -19.55 38.22 16.49
CA ALA A 33 -18.92 37.72 17.72
C ALA A 33 -18.90 36.18 17.81
N ARG A 34 -19.94 35.49 17.30
CA ARG A 34 -19.94 34.02 17.18
C ARG A 34 -18.94 33.50 16.15
N LYS A 35 -18.64 34.28 15.11
CA LYS A 35 -17.65 33.89 14.08
C LYS A 35 -16.20 34.05 14.54
N ARG A 36 -15.96 34.83 15.60
CA ARG A 36 -14.61 35.10 16.13
C ARG A 36 -14.13 34.12 17.20
N GLN A 37 -15.03 33.42 17.90
CA GLN A 37 -14.62 32.39 18.86
C GLN A 37 -14.34 31.04 18.19
N ASN A 38 -14.97 30.75 17.04
CA ASN A 38 -14.67 29.54 16.28
C ASN A 38 -13.37 29.67 15.45
N THR A 39 -12.94 30.86 15.06
CA THR A 39 -11.83 31.03 14.10
C THR A 39 -10.44 30.79 14.68
N SER A 40 -10.25 30.84 16.01
CA SER A 40 -8.97 30.53 16.64
C SER A 40 -8.80 29.06 17.03
N GLU A 41 -9.88 28.27 17.06
CA GLU A 41 -9.83 26.81 17.31
C GLU A 41 -9.81 26.00 15.99
N ILE A 42 -10.25 26.60 14.88
CA ILE A 42 -10.38 25.92 13.57
C ILE A 42 -9.04 25.74 12.84
N GLU A 43 -8.00 26.52 13.12
CA GLU A 43 -6.72 26.42 12.38
C GLU A 43 -5.85 25.20 12.77
N TYR A 44 -6.16 24.51 13.88
CA TYR A 44 -5.40 23.33 14.33
C TYR A 44 -6.11 21.99 14.06
N THR A 45 -7.40 22.01 13.76
CA THR A 45 -8.20 20.78 13.54
C THR A 45 -8.00 20.16 12.16
N ASP A 46 -7.52 20.91 11.16
CA ASP A 46 -7.34 20.39 9.81
C ASP A 46 -6.05 19.56 9.66
N SER A 47 -4.98 19.89 10.40
CA SER A 47 -3.70 19.17 10.36
C SER A 47 -3.79 17.78 10.98
N GLU A 48 -4.44 17.64 12.14
CA GLU A 48 -4.55 16.36 12.85
C GLU A 48 -5.43 15.35 12.09
N ASN A 49 -6.49 15.84 11.42
CA ASN A 49 -7.37 15.00 10.61
C ASN A 49 -6.70 14.54 9.31
N LEU A 50 -5.83 15.37 8.73
CA LEU A 50 -5.04 15.01 7.55
C LEU A 50 -4.01 13.93 7.89
N GLU A 51 -3.28 14.07 8.99
CA GLU A 51 -2.31 13.06 9.46
C GLU A 51 -2.95 11.70 9.71
N LEU A 52 -4.16 11.67 10.30
CA LEU A 52 -4.89 10.43 10.51
C LEU A 52 -5.22 9.72 9.19
N VAL A 53 -5.70 10.47 8.19
CA VAL A 53 -6.06 9.91 6.88
C VAL A 53 -4.82 9.43 6.12
N ASP A 54 -3.73 10.19 6.18
CA ASP A 54 -2.47 9.80 5.57
C ASP A 54 -1.92 8.52 6.20
N SER A 55 -2.05 8.36 7.53
CA SER A 55 -1.67 7.11 8.21
C SER A 55 -2.49 5.90 7.71
N ILE A 56 -3.78 6.09 7.42
CA ILE A 56 -4.65 5.03 6.88
C ILE A 56 -4.20 4.64 5.47
N MET A 57 -3.90 5.62 4.62
CA MET A 57 -3.41 5.39 3.26
C MET A 57 -2.03 4.72 3.25
N ASP A 58 -1.14 5.13 4.14
CA ASP A 58 0.16 4.50 4.34
C ASP A 58 0.03 3.05 4.79
N ASN A 59 -0.87 2.78 5.73
CA ASN A 59 -1.13 1.43 6.20
C ASN A 59 -1.70 0.53 5.09
N LEU A 60 -2.62 1.06 4.27
CA LEU A 60 -3.12 0.37 3.08
C LEU A 60 -1.98 0.05 2.13
N SER A 61 -1.18 1.05 1.76
CA SER A 61 -0.09 0.88 0.79
C SER A 61 0.96 -0.12 1.27
N LYS A 62 1.31 -0.10 2.57
CA LYS A 62 2.21 -1.06 3.21
C LYS A 62 1.66 -2.48 3.13
N LYS A 63 0.40 -2.71 3.53
CA LYS A 63 -0.24 -4.04 3.49
C LYS A 63 -0.28 -4.59 2.06
N LEU A 64 -0.63 -3.76 1.07
CA LEU A 64 -0.68 -4.18 -0.34
C LEU A 64 0.73 -4.51 -0.87
N LYS A 65 1.73 -3.67 -0.60
CA LYS A 65 3.14 -3.92 -1.00
C LYS A 65 3.68 -5.22 -0.40
N GLN A 66 3.46 -5.44 0.89
CA GLN A 66 3.87 -6.69 1.56
C GLN A 66 3.22 -7.93 0.93
N SER A 67 1.93 -7.84 0.60
CA SER A 67 1.22 -8.92 -0.10
C SER A 67 1.82 -9.19 -1.48
N ASN A 68 2.18 -8.14 -2.23
CA ASN A 68 2.82 -8.26 -3.53
C ASN A 68 4.23 -8.84 -3.46
N GLU A 69 5.04 -8.40 -2.50
CA GLU A 69 6.40 -8.93 -2.27
C GLU A 69 6.35 -10.42 -1.93
N PHE A 70 5.41 -10.81 -1.06
CA PHE A 70 5.17 -12.22 -0.75
C PHE A 70 4.82 -13.01 -2.03
N LEU A 71 3.88 -12.52 -2.84
CA LEU A 71 3.53 -13.17 -4.09
C LEU A 71 4.74 -13.32 -5.03
N ILE A 72 5.53 -12.27 -5.22
CA ILE A 72 6.73 -12.31 -6.08
C ILE A 72 7.70 -13.38 -5.58
N SER A 73 7.93 -13.46 -4.27
CA SER A 73 8.84 -14.44 -3.68
C SER A 73 8.36 -15.89 -3.88
N GLU A 74 7.05 -16.14 -3.82
CA GLU A 74 6.49 -17.48 -4.07
C GLU A 74 6.50 -17.84 -5.56
N LEU A 75 6.18 -16.88 -6.44
CA LEU A 75 6.24 -17.09 -7.89
C LEU A 75 7.65 -17.41 -8.37
N GLU A 76 8.68 -16.94 -7.68
CA GLU A 76 10.08 -17.23 -8.01
C GLU A 76 10.51 -18.66 -7.70
N LYS A 77 9.88 -19.30 -6.72
CA LYS A 77 10.18 -20.70 -6.35
C LYS A 77 9.61 -21.70 -7.36
N LEU A 78 8.58 -21.32 -8.10
CA LEU A 78 7.93 -22.21 -9.06
C LEU A 78 8.82 -22.44 -10.30
N PRO A 79 8.97 -23.69 -10.77
CA PRO A 79 9.77 -24.01 -11.94
C PRO A 79 9.16 -23.41 -13.21
N THR A 80 10.01 -22.97 -14.14
CA THR A 80 9.63 -22.41 -15.45
C THR A 80 10.59 -22.87 -16.53
N ASN A 81 10.13 -22.91 -17.78
CA ASN A 81 10.96 -23.25 -18.95
C ASN A 81 12.07 -22.23 -19.23
N LYS A 82 11.95 -21.01 -18.68
CA LYS A 82 12.99 -19.97 -18.80
C LYS A 82 13.90 -19.98 -17.60
N ALA A 83 15.19 -19.79 -17.89
CA ALA A 83 16.21 -19.62 -16.88
C ALA A 83 16.04 -18.30 -16.14
N ASN A 84 16.05 -18.37 -14.81
CA ASN A 84 16.03 -17.22 -13.91
C ASN A 84 17.20 -17.36 -12.94
N PRO A 85 18.07 -16.34 -12.79
CA PRO A 85 19.20 -16.42 -11.87
C PRO A 85 18.76 -16.68 -10.42
N ARG A 86 17.58 -16.20 -10.02
CA ARG A 86 17.04 -16.33 -8.66
C ARG A 86 16.77 -17.78 -8.23
N LEU A 87 16.61 -18.71 -9.19
CA LEU A 87 16.43 -20.15 -8.89
C LEU A 87 17.65 -20.74 -8.17
N VAL A 88 18.84 -20.21 -8.47
CA VAL A 88 20.11 -20.75 -7.98
C VAL A 88 20.69 -19.88 -6.86
N GLU A 89 20.54 -18.55 -6.95
CA GLU A 89 21.19 -17.60 -6.03
C GLU A 89 20.89 -17.83 -4.54
N ASN A 90 19.69 -18.30 -4.22
CA ASN A 90 19.22 -18.51 -2.85
C ASN A 90 19.60 -19.89 -2.26
N LEU A 91 20.16 -20.79 -3.06
CA LEU A 91 20.56 -22.11 -2.58
C LEU A 91 21.77 -21.98 -1.67
N ILE A 92 21.77 -22.73 -0.57
CA ILE A 92 22.83 -22.71 0.43
C ILE A 92 23.84 -23.81 0.08
N LEU A 93 25.12 -23.45 -0.01
CA LEU A 93 26.20 -24.40 -0.23
C LEU A 93 26.66 -24.99 1.11
N ASP A 94 26.68 -26.31 1.22
CA ASP A 94 26.92 -27.03 2.49
C ASP A 94 28.31 -26.74 3.11
N CYS A 95 29.32 -26.44 2.30
CA CYS A 95 30.70 -26.22 2.77
C CYS A 95 30.86 -24.97 3.64
N GLU A 96 30.27 -23.86 3.21
CA GLU A 96 30.39 -22.57 3.89
C GLU A 96 29.09 -22.12 4.55
N LYS A 97 27.99 -22.85 4.35
CA LYS A 97 26.62 -22.50 4.79
C LYS A 97 26.20 -21.09 4.35
N LYS A 98 26.66 -20.67 3.18
CA LYS A 98 26.32 -19.37 2.56
C LYS A 98 25.55 -19.60 1.26
N PRO A 99 24.68 -18.66 0.86
CA PRO A 99 23.99 -18.75 -0.41
C PRO A 99 24.95 -18.55 -1.60
N ILE A 100 24.65 -19.20 -2.72
CA ILE A 100 25.48 -19.18 -3.95
C ILE A 100 25.75 -17.75 -4.42
N LYS A 101 24.82 -16.81 -4.20
CA LYS A 101 24.96 -15.40 -4.55
C LYS A 101 26.28 -14.74 -4.10
N TYR A 102 26.82 -15.14 -2.95
CA TYR A 102 28.07 -14.57 -2.43
C TYR A 102 29.31 -15.33 -2.90
N LEU A 103 29.16 -16.59 -3.31
CA LEU A 103 30.25 -17.50 -3.64
C LEU A 103 30.53 -17.60 -5.15
N ALA A 104 29.55 -17.21 -5.97
CA ALA A 104 29.62 -17.34 -7.41
C ALA A 104 28.93 -16.17 -8.13
N ARG A 105 29.40 -15.94 -9.36
CA ARG A 105 28.73 -15.07 -10.32
C ARG A 105 27.78 -15.90 -11.18
N THR A 106 26.50 -15.56 -11.15
CA THR A 106 25.48 -16.19 -12.00
C THR A 106 25.27 -15.36 -13.27
N THR A 107 25.31 -16.02 -14.42
CA THR A 107 24.97 -15.42 -15.73
C THR A 107 23.90 -16.27 -16.39
N VAL A 108 22.89 -15.63 -16.99
CA VAL A 108 21.73 -16.32 -17.53
C VAL A 108 21.59 -16.07 -19.02
N ASN A 109 21.46 -17.15 -19.77
CA ASN A 109 21.02 -17.19 -21.16
C ASN A 109 19.57 -17.73 -21.20
N GLN A 110 18.96 -17.84 -22.39
CA GLN A 110 17.53 -18.18 -22.53
C GLN A 110 17.09 -19.44 -21.76
N SER A 111 17.86 -20.53 -21.87
CA SER A 111 17.55 -21.83 -21.24
C SER A 111 18.68 -22.37 -20.35
N THR A 112 19.81 -21.66 -20.29
CA THR A 112 21.00 -22.09 -19.55
C THR A 112 21.42 -21.08 -18.51
N ILE A 113 21.69 -21.57 -17.30
CA ILE A 113 22.28 -20.80 -16.21
C ILE A 113 23.75 -21.19 -16.10
N LYS A 114 24.63 -20.21 -16.22
CA LYS A 114 26.08 -20.38 -15.98
C LYS A 114 26.39 -19.87 -14.57
N ILE A 115 27.00 -20.72 -13.77
CA ILE A 115 27.49 -20.40 -12.42
C ILE A 115 29.01 -20.44 -12.47
N GLN A 116 29.63 -19.30 -12.19
CA GLN A 116 31.08 -19.15 -12.13
C GLN A 116 31.50 -18.89 -10.67
N PRO A 117 31.91 -19.92 -9.90
CA PRO A 117 32.42 -19.74 -8.55
C PRO A 117 33.73 -18.95 -8.54
N TYR A 118 33.97 -18.20 -7.48
CA TYR A 118 35.24 -17.48 -7.31
C TYR A 118 36.40 -18.44 -6.97
N ASN A 119 36.11 -19.55 -6.30
CA ASN A 119 37.09 -20.60 -5.99
C ASN A 119 36.73 -21.91 -6.72
N LYS A 120 37.74 -22.56 -7.30
CA LYS A 120 37.57 -23.82 -8.07
C LYS A 120 37.12 -25.01 -7.20
N GLU A 121 37.44 -24.99 -5.91
CA GLU A 121 37.06 -26.05 -4.98
C GLU A 121 35.55 -26.18 -4.80
N HIS A 122 34.81 -25.08 -4.95
CA HIS A 122 33.35 -25.07 -4.79
C HIS A 122 32.60 -25.74 -5.97
N VAL A 123 33.27 -26.01 -7.09
CA VAL A 123 32.63 -26.58 -8.29
C VAL A 123 31.99 -27.93 -7.99
N LYS A 124 32.67 -28.82 -7.25
CA LYS A 124 32.15 -30.15 -6.90
C LYS A 124 30.91 -30.05 -6.02
N HIS A 125 30.98 -29.20 -5.00
CA HIS A 125 29.87 -29.00 -4.07
C HIS A 125 28.66 -28.32 -4.73
N LEU A 126 28.89 -27.42 -5.68
CA LEU A 126 27.83 -26.85 -6.50
C LEU A 126 27.15 -27.92 -7.35
N LEU A 127 27.91 -28.82 -7.95
CA LEU A 127 27.36 -29.90 -8.77
C LEU A 127 26.44 -30.80 -7.93
N ASP A 128 26.90 -31.24 -6.76
CA ASP A 128 26.12 -32.08 -5.84
C ASP A 128 24.83 -31.36 -5.38
N LEU A 129 24.93 -30.08 -5.03
CA LEU A 129 23.79 -29.27 -4.60
C LEU A 129 22.76 -29.10 -5.71
N VAL A 130 23.21 -28.87 -6.96
CA VAL A 130 22.33 -28.71 -8.11
C VAL A 130 21.62 -30.03 -8.43
N HIS A 131 22.31 -31.16 -8.40
CA HIS A 131 21.68 -32.47 -8.61
C HIS A 131 20.63 -32.80 -7.54
N LYS A 132 20.88 -32.42 -6.29
CA LYS A 132 19.92 -32.60 -5.19
C LYS A 132 18.68 -31.72 -5.34
N THR A 133 18.85 -30.49 -5.83
CA THR A 133 17.76 -29.50 -5.90
C THR A 133 16.96 -29.60 -7.20
N PHE A 134 17.64 -29.87 -8.32
CA PHE A 134 17.08 -29.87 -9.67
C PHE A 134 17.39 -31.19 -10.39
N PRO A 135 16.79 -32.31 -9.97
CA PRO A 135 17.08 -33.62 -10.56
C PRO A 135 16.70 -33.73 -12.04
N GLU A 136 15.70 -32.94 -12.49
CA GLU A 136 15.22 -32.96 -13.88
C GLU A 136 16.04 -32.09 -14.85
N SER A 137 16.98 -31.30 -14.32
CA SER A 137 17.80 -30.40 -15.13
C SER A 137 19.10 -31.07 -15.55
N GLN A 138 19.54 -30.81 -16.79
CA GLN A 138 20.83 -31.31 -17.26
C GLN A 138 21.95 -30.39 -16.79
N THR A 139 22.92 -30.93 -16.06
CA THR A 139 24.09 -30.20 -15.61
C THR A 139 25.31 -30.55 -16.47
N LYS A 140 26.14 -29.55 -16.76
CA LYS A 140 27.48 -29.72 -17.34
C LYS A 140 28.46 -29.00 -16.45
N SER A 141 29.61 -29.60 -16.17
CA SER A 141 30.66 -28.97 -15.38
C SER A 141 31.97 -28.96 -16.14
N ASP A 142 32.67 -27.84 -16.04
CA ASP A 142 34.08 -27.68 -16.38
C ASP A 142 34.89 -27.48 -15.09
N SER A 143 36.21 -27.32 -15.22
CA SER A 143 37.10 -27.03 -14.08
C SER A 143 36.82 -25.71 -13.36
N GLU A 144 36.14 -24.76 -14.02
CA GLU A 144 35.90 -23.40 -13.50
C GLU A 144 34.43 -22.99 -13.51
N ASN A 145 33.57 -23.65 -14.29
CA ASN A 145 32.20 -23.21 -14.53
C ASN A 145 31.23 -24.39 -14.43
N VAL A 146 30.01 -24.11 -13.95
CA VAL A 146 28.90 -25.06 -13.96
C VAL A 146 27.78 -24.49 -14.82
N TRP A 147 27.26 -25.29 -15.73
CA TRP A 147 26.09 -24.96 -16.54
C TRP A 147 24.91 -25.82 -16.12
N ILE A 148 23.76 -25.18 -15.96
CA ILE A 148 22.48 -25.84 -15.74
C ILE A 148 21.62 -25.55 -16.95
N THR A 149 21.21 -26.58 -17.66
CA THR A 149 20.27 -26.50 -18.78
C THR A 149 18.90 -26.91 -18.26
N ILE A 150 17.95 -25.98 -18.32
CA ILE A 150 16.57 -26.23 -17.91
C ILE A 150 15.88 -26.97 -19.06
N SER A 151 15.45 -28.19 -18.77
CA SER A 151 14.63 -29.00 -19.67
C SER A 151 13.22 -28.43 -19.78
N ALA A 152 12.51 -28.76 -20.86
CA ALA A 152 11.08 -28.41 -20.94
C ALA A 152 10.29 -29.16 -19.86
N LEU A 153 9.37 -28.45 -19.19
CA LEU A 153 8.42 -29.03 -18.24
C LEU A 153 7.51 -30.05 -18.96
N SER A 154 7.25 -31.19 -18.32
CA SER A 154 6.21 -32.14 -18.74
C SER A 154 4.82 -31.53 -18.57
N ASP A 155 3.84 -32.01 -19.33
CA ASP A 155 2.49 -31.42 -19.31
C ASP A 155 1.82 -31.49 -17.93
N ASP A 156 2.04 -32.59 -17.18
CA ASP A 156 1.56 -32.74 -15.81
C ASP A 156 2.15 -31.67 -14.87
N LEU A 157 3.45 -31.38 -14.99
CA LEU A 157 4.11 -30.33 -14.19
C LEU A 157 3.63 -28.94 -14.58
N LYS A 158 3.34 -28.69 -15.87
CA LYS A 158 2.75 -27.42 -16.32
C LYS A 158 1.38 -27.19 -15.70
N GLU A 159 0.53 -28.21 -15.65
CA GLU A 159 -0.78 -28.12 -15.00
C GLU A 159 -0.64 -27.86 -13.50
N GLY A 160 0.28 -28.54 -12.83
CA GLY A 160 0.61 -28.31 -11.42
C GLY A 160 1.05 -26.86 -11.14
N VAL A 161 1.97 -26.32 -11.95
CA VAL A 161 2.42 -24.92 -11.83
C VAL A 161 1.27 -23.94 -12.07
N LYS A 162 0.43 -24.18 -13.09
CA LYS A 162 -0.75 -23.33 -13.35
C LYS A 162 -1.74 -23.34 -12.19
N ALA A 163 -1.97 -24.50 -11.57
CA ALA A 163 -2.82 -24.61 -10.40
C ALA A 163 -2.24 -23.83 -9.20
N ALA A 164 -0.95 -24.00 -8.93
CA ALA A 164 -0.26 -23.28 -7.86
C ALA A 164 -0.29 -21.76 -8.05
N VAL A 165 -0.05 -21.26 -9.27
CA VAL A 165 -0.13 -19.81 -9.56
C VAL A 165 -1.54 -19.28 -9.32
N LYS A 166 -2.59 -20.02 -9.70
CA LYS A 166 -3.99 -19.62 -9.47
C LYS A 166 -4.34 -19.56 -7.99
N GLU A 167 -3.85 -20.52 -7.21
CA GLU A 167 -4.04 -20.54 -5.75
C GLU A 167 -3.35 -19.34 -5.08
N LEU A 168 -2.08 -19.08 -5.42
CA LEU A 168 -1.33 -17.92 -4.93
C LEU A 168 -2.01 -16.59 -5.30
N LEU A 169 -2.53 -16.51 -6.53
CA LEU A 169 -3.30 -15.36 -6.99
C LEU A 169 -4.56 -15.17 -6.12
N LEU A 170 -5.35 -16.23 -5.90
CA LEU A 170 -6.55 -16.16 -5.07
C LEU A 170 -6.24 -15.70 -3.64
N ASN A 171 -5.19 -16.25 -3.03
CA ASN A 171 -4.75 -15.87 -1.69
C ASN A 171 -4.34 -14.39 -1.63
N THR A 172 -3.63 -13.89 -2.63
CA THR A 172 -3.24 -12.48 -2.74
C THR A 172 -4.45 -11.58 -2.97
N LYS A 173 -5.42 -12.00 -3.80
CA LYS A 173 -6.67 -11.27 -4.03
C LYS A 173 -7.49 -11.13 -2.74
N ASN A 174 -7.56 -12.20 -1.95
CA ASN A 174 -8.22 -12.17 -0.64
C ASN A 174 -7.52 -11.17 0.30
N LYS A 175 -6.19 -11.19 0.40
CA LYS A 175 -5.42 -10.22 1.18
C LYS A 175 -5.66 -8.78 0.74
N HIS A 176 -5.67 -8.50 -0.56
CA HIS A 176 -5.98 -7.18 -1.10
C HIS A 176 -7.40 -6.72 -0.75
N ARG A 177 -8.38 -7.63 -0.87
CA ARG A 177 -9.78 -7.32 -0.53
C ARG A 177 -9.92 -6.97 0.95
N VAL A 178 -9.27 -7.73 1.83
CA VAL A 178 -9.27 -7.48 3.28
C VAL A 178 -8.60 -6.14 3.58
N ALA A 179 -7.40 -5.87 3.05
CA ALA A 179 -6.69 -4.61 3.28
C ALA A 179 -7.50 -3.38 2.81
N ARG A 180 -8.16 -3.48 1.66
CA ARG A 180 -9.06 -2.43 1.16
C ARG A 180 -10.27 -2.24 2.07
N GLN A 181 -10.89 -3.33 2.53
CA GLN A 181 -12.02 -3.27 3.46
C GLN A 181 -11.62 -2.64 4.79
N ASP A 182 -10.45 -2.97 5.32
CA ASP A 182 -9.88 -2.38 6.54
C ASP A 182 -9.73 -0.86 6.38
N ALA A 183 -9.16 -0.40 5.26
CA ALA A 183 -8.98 1.02 4.99
C ALA A 183 -10.33 1.76 4.84
N ILE A 184 -11.30 1.18 4.12
CA ILE A 184 -12.64 1.74 4.00
C ILE A 184 -13.33 1.82 5.38
N ASN A 185 -13.20 0.79 6.20
CA ASN A 185 -13.77 0.79 7.56
C ASN A 185 -13.09 1.84 8.46
N ALA A 186 -11.77 2.01 8.34
CA ALA A 186 -11.03 3.04 9.07
C ALA A 186 -11.47 4.46 8.64
N LEU A 187 -11.64 4.70 7.34
CA LEU A 187 -12.16 5.97 6.82
C LEU A 187 -13.59 6.24 7.29
N LYS A 188 -14.45 5.21 7.32
CA LYS A 188 -15.83 5.33 7.86
C LYS A 188 -15.85 5.74 9.32
N ASN A 189 -14.96 5.17 10.14
CA ASN A 189 -14.85 5.52 11.55
C ASN A 189 -14.31 6.95 11.76
N ALA A 190 -13.56 7.47 10.80
CA ALA A 190 -13.06 8.85 10.80
C ALA A 190 -14.04 9.86 10.18
N LYS A 191 -15.18 9.41 9.63
CA LYS A 191 -16.10 10.26 8.85
C LYS A 191 -16.55 11.51 9.61
N ASP A 192 -16.87 11.38 10.89
CA ASP A 192 -17.35 12.49 11.72
C ASP A 192 -16.32 13.61 11.91
N ARG A 193 -15.04 13.34 11.58
CA ARG A 193 -13.92 14.29 11.68
C ARG A 193 -13.53 14.89 10.33
N LEU A 194 -14.19 14.48 9.24
CA LEU A 194 -13.81 14.82 7.87
C LEU A 194 -14.97 15.51 7.16
N SER A 195 -14.65 16.40 6.22
CA SER A 195 -15.66 16.91 5.27
C SER A 195 -16.15 15.77 4.37
N ASP A 196 -17.45 15.76 4.03
CA ASP A 196 -18.06 14.75 3.17
C ASP A 196 -17.34 14.66 1.80
N ASP A 197 -16.97 15.81 1.21
CA ASP A 197 -16.26 15.87 -0.07
C ASP A 197 -14.87 15.19 0.01
N PHE A 198 -14.13 15.48 1.09
CA PHE A 198 -12.80 14.92 1.30
C PHE A 198 -12.85 13.41 1.58
N TYR A 199 -13.85 12.96 2.34
CA TYR A 199 -14.11 11.54 2.56
C TYR A 199 -14.38 10.79 1.24
N HIS A 200 -15.23 11.35 0.37
CA HIS A 200 -15.53 10.75 -0.94
C HIS A 200 -14.30 10.69 -1.86
N MET A 201 -13.49 11.75 -1.86
CA MET A 201 -12.22 11.77 -2.61
C MET A 201 -11.27 10.66 -2.12
N LYS A 202 -11.12 10.49 -0.80
CA LYS A 202 -10.23 9.46 -0.23
C LYS A 202 -10.72 8.04 -0.48
N LEU A 203 -12.04 7.80 -0.49
CA LEU A 203 -12.59 6.51 -0.91
C LEU A 203 -12.22 6.17 -2.36
N GLN A 204 -12.32 7.14 -3.28
CA GLN A 204 -11.92 6.95 -4.67
C GLN A 204 -10.42 6.64 -4.76
N GLU A 205 -9.59 7.34 -3.99
CA GLU A 205 -8.14 7.10 -3.94
C GLU A 205 -7.80 5.67 -3.46
N VAL A 206 -8.48 5.17 -2.43
CA VAL A 206 -8.33 3.77 -1.95
C VAL A 206 -8.70 2.75 -3.05
N ASP A 207 -9.77 3.00 -3.77
CA ASP A 207 -10.21 2.09 -4.84
C ASP A 207 -9.27 2.14 -6.05
N GLU A 208 -8.78 3.31 -6.44
CA GLU A 208 -7.82 3.47 -7.54
C GLU A 208 -6.48 2.80 -7.24
N THR A 209 -5.92 3.06 -6.06
CA THR A 209 -4.65 2.44 -5.61
C THR A 209 -4.77 0.91 -5.57
N SER A 210 -5.89 0.40 -5.07
CA SER A 210 -6.19 -1.03 -5.05
C SER A 210 -6.31 -1.63 -6.45
N LYS A 211 -7.01 -0.96 -7.38
CA LYS A 211 -7.16 -1.40 -8.78
C LYS A 211 -5.83 -1.45 -9.53
N LYS A 212 -4.96 -0.44 -9.34
CA LYS A 212 -3.64 -0.38 -9.97
C LYS A 212 -2.79 -1.58 -9.56
N LEU A 213 -2.63 -1.80 -8.25
CA LEU A 213 -1.83 -2.90 -7.71
C LEU A 213 -2.42 -4.28 -8.04
N TYR A 214 -3.74 -4.40 -8.05
CA TYR A 214 -4.42 -5.63 -8.49
C TYR A 214 -4.12 -5.95 -9.96
N GLY A 215 -4.18 -4.96 -10.84
CA GLY A 215 -3.85 -5.15 -12.25
C GLY A 215 -2.39 -5.55 -12.48
N GLU A 216 -1.46 -5.03 -11.67
CA GLU A 216 -0.05 -5.46 -11.69
C GLU A 216 0.12 -6.92 -11.27
N VAL A 217 -0.55 -7.33 -10.19
CA VAL A 217 -0.55 -8.72 -9.72
C VAL A 217 -1.07 -9.69 -10.77
N GLU A 218 -2.19 -9.39 -11.42
CA GLU A 218 -2.73 -10.25 -12.47
C GLU A 218 -1.78 -10.35 -13.67
N LYS A 219 -1.15 -9.25 -14.08
CA LYS A 219 -0.14 -9.26 -15.15
C LYS A 219 1.05 -10.14 -14.79
N LEU A 220 1.53 -10.08 -13.54
CA LEU A 220 2.64 -10.92 -13.07
C LEU A 220 2.29 -12.41 -13.10
N CYS A 221 1.10 -12.77 -12.60
CA CYS A 221 0.63 -14.16 -12.62
C CYS A 221 0.43 -14.67 -14.06
N ASN A 222 -0.19 -13.88 -14.94
CA ASN A 222 -0.39 -14.26 -16.34
C ASN A 222 0.94 -14.45 -17.07
N LYS A 223 1.89 -13.53 -16.87
CA LYS A 223 3.26 -13.67 -17.40
C LYS A 223 3.92 -14.95 -16.90
N LYS A 224 3.77 -15.31 -15.61
CA LYS A 224 4.33 -16.56 -15.08
C LYS A 224 3.68 -17.79 -15.73
N ILE A 225 2.37 -17.77 -15.96
CA ILE A 225 1.65 -18.85 -16.67
C ILE A 225 2.16 -19.01 -18.10
N GLU A 226 2.35 -17.91 -18.83
CA GLU A 226 2.92 -17.92 -20.19
C GLU A 226 4.36 -18.46 -20.23
N LEU A 227 5.17 -18.20 -19.19
CA LEU A 227 6.52 -18.74 -19.07
C LEU A 227 6.58 -20.25 -18.78
N SER A 228 5.48 -20.79 -18.25
CA SER A 228 5.33 -22.22 -17.96
C SER A 228 4.61 -22.99 -19.08
N ALA A 229 3.97 -22.29 -20.02
CA ALA A 229 3.39 -22.89 -21.22
C ALA A 229 4.49 -23.46 -22.12
#